data_AF-A0A969IKQ8-F1
#
_entry.id   AF-A0A969IKQ8-F1
#
_cell.length_a   1.000
_cell.length_b   1.000
_cell.length_c   1.000
_cell.angle_alpha   90.00
_cell.angle_beta   90.00
_cell.angle_gamma   90.00
#
_symmetry.space_group_name_H-M   'P 1'
#
loop_
_entity.id
_entity.type
_entity.pdbx_description
1 polymer ?
#
loop_
_entity_poly.entity_id
_entity_poly.type
_entity_poly.pdbx_seq_one_letter_code
_entity_poly.pdbx_strand_id
1 'polypeptide(L)'
;DDQRDPAAEARPAAGRGRLRRINIHVDTLDPGRLKKLMRFGTLEEIERAVAVISKQASPGLIVSPSPINTVNRRRLISIANENRIPAVFPFRFYVRDGALMAYGFNAADQFRRSAAYVARILQGEKPGDLPVQAPSLFELGVNLRTAKAMGLTMPQSLLVAADEIVE
;
A
#
# COMPACT_ATOMS: atom_id res chain seq x y z
N ASP A 1 26.67 -53.89 11.22
CA ASP A 1 26.17 -52.51 11.36
C ASP A 1 24.67 -52.51 11.13
N ASP A 2 23.80 -52.87 12.09
CA ASP A 2 23.76 -52.45 13.51
C ASP A 2 23.82 -50.92 13.58
N GLN A 3 22.75 -50.16 13.91
CA GLN A 3 21.84 -50.31 15.05
C GLN A 3 20.40 -49.80 14.78
N ARG A 4 19.50 -50.24 15.65
CA ARG A 4 18.05 -49.97 15.74
C ARG A 4 17.72 -48.61 16.41
N ASP A 5 16.62 -48.00 15.97
CA ASP A 5 15.42 -47.40 16.65
C ASP A 5 15.45 -47.14 18.19
N PRO A 6 14.47 -46.44 18.85
CA PRO A 6 13.42 -45.47 18.48
C PRO A 6 13.34 -44.22 19.43
N ALA A 7 12.61 -43.16 19.07
CA ALA A 7 11.77 -42.38 20.01
C ALA A 7 11.02 -41.27 19.27
N ALA A 8 9.70 -41.40 19.25
CA ALA A 8 8.76 -40.31 19.02
C ALA A 8 8.82 -39.30 20.17
N GLU A 9 8.70 -38.00 19.87
CA GLU A 9 7.76 -37.10 20.55
C GLU A 9 7.64 -35.73 19.87
N ALA A 10 6.44 -35.17 19.96
CA ALA A 10 5.88 -34.13 19.12
C ALA A 10 6.24 -32.68 19.51
N ARG A 11 6.10 -31.73 18.56
CA ARG A 11 5.57 -30.34 18.68
C ARG A 11 6.01 -29.45 17.49
N PRO A 12 5.32 -28.33 17.18
CA PRO A 12 3.94 -28.21 16.75
C PRO A 12 3.82 -27.55 15.36
N ALA A 13 2.64 -27.65 14.75
CA ALA A 13 2.30 -27.01 13.49
C ALA A 13 2.41 -25.48 13.57
N ALA A 14 3.38 -24.90 12.85
CA ALA A 14 3.41 -23.48 12.57
C ALA A 14 2.48 -23.19 11.37
N GLY A 15 1.31 -22.64 11.68
CA GLY A 15 0.30 -22.25 10.70
C GLY A 15 0.87 -21.30 9.66
N ARG A 16 0.78 -21.72 8.38
CA ARG A 16 1.11 -20.89 7.22
C ARG A 16 0.13 -19.73 7.10
N GLY A 17 0.48 -18.58 7.67
CA GLY A 17 -0.16 -17.29 7.37
C GLY A 17 0.14 -16.88 5.94
N ARG A 18 -0.63 -17.38 4.98
CA ARG A 18 -0.54 -17.02 3.56
C ARG A 18 -1.07 -15.59 3.41
N LEU A 19 -0.18 -14.60 3.37
CA LEU A 19 -0.51 -13.23 2.95
C LEU A 19 -1.14 -13.29 1.56
N ARG A 20 -2.47 -13.19 1.49
CA ARG A 20 -3.17 -13.04 0.21
C ARG A 20 -2.96 -11.59 -0.24
N ARG A 21 -2.14 -11.42 -1.27
CA ARG A 21 -1.96 -10.15 -1.98
C ARG A 21 -3.31 -9.78 -2.61
N ILE A 22 -4.10 -8.95 -1.92
CA ILE A 22 -5.29 -8.33 -2.50
C ILE A 22 -4.82 -7.00 -3.07
N ASN A 23 -4.65 -6.97 -4.40
CA ASN A 23 -4.57 -5.71 -5.13
C ASN A 23 -5.93 -5.04 -4.97
N ILE A 24 -6.01 -3.97 -4.19
CA ILE A 24 -7.19 -3.13 -4.17
C ILE A 24 -7.09 -2.24 -5.41
N HIS A 25 -7.46 -2.83 -6.54
CA HIS A 25 -8.21 -2.08 -7.53
C HIS A 25 -9.64 -2.04 -7.01
N VAL A 26 -10.23 -0.85 -6.96
CA VAL A 26 -11.70 -0.76 -6.95
C VAL A 26 -12.15 -1.11 -8.37
N ASP A 27 -12.03 -2.39 -8.69
CA ASP A 27 -12.73 -3.09 -9.77
C ASP A 27 -13.25 -4.38 -9.12
N THR A 28 -14.37 -4.26 -8.42
CA THR A 28 -15.30 -5.38 -8.43
C THR A 28 -15.73 -5.58 -9.88
N LEU A 29 -15.29 -6.63 -10.57
CA LEU A 29 -16.10 -7.45 -11.49
C LEU A 29 -15.24 -8.45 -12.27
N ASP A 30 -15.68 -9.70 -12.22
CA ASP A 30 -15.76 -10.66 -13.32
C ASP A 30 -15.16 -10.21 -14.68
N PRO A 31 -14.13 -10.92 -15.19
CA PRO A 31 -13.52 -10.67 -16.51
C PRO A 31 -14.51 -10.66 -17.70
N GLY A 32 -15.72 -11.18 -17.55
CA GLY A 32 -16.75 -11.21 -18.60
C GLY A 32 -17.43 -9.87 -18.92
N ARG A 33 -17.12 -8.79 -18.20
CA ARG A 33 -17.90 -7.53 -18.25
C ARG A 33 -17.12 -6.29 -18.69
N LEU A 34 -16.18 -6.45 -19.63
CA LEU A 34 -15.39 -5.41 -20.32
C LEU A 34 -16.22 -4.32 -21.09
N LYS A 35 -17.51 -4.14 -20.78
CA LYS A 35 -18.40 -3.10 -21.31
C LYS A 35 -19.01 -2.21 -20.21
N LYS A 36 -18.21 -1.77 -19.22
CA LYS A 36 -18.62 -0.63 -18.38
C LYS A 36 -17.45 0.33 -18.14
N LEU A 37 -17.28 1.21 -19.12
CA LEU A 37 -16.39 2.36 -19.15
C LEU A 37 -16.43 3.13 -17.81
N MET A 38 -15.28 3.26 -17.14
CA MET A 38 -14.99 4.08 -15.95
C MET A 38 -16.11 4.19 -14.91
N ARG A 39 -16.23 3.21 -14.00
CA ARG A 39 -16.77 3.49 -12.67
C ARG A 39 -15.64 4.03 -11.80
N PHE A 40 -15.62 5.34 -11.57
CA PHE A 40 -14.81 5.90 -10.49
C PHE A 40 -15.37 5.37 -9.17
N GLY A 41 -14.53 4.69 -8.38
CA GLY A 41 -14.93 4.21 -7.06
C GLY A 41 -15.55 5.35 -6.24
N THR A 42 -16.71 5.17 -5.61
CA THR A 42 -17.28 6.21 -4.73
C THR A 42 -16.78 6.05 -3.30
N LEU A 43 -16.98 7.06 -2.44
CA LEU A 43 -16.65 6.94 -1.02
C LEU A 43 -17.43 5.79 -0.36
N GLU A 44 -18.68 5.59 -0.75
CA GLU A 44 -19.52 4.49 -0.27
C GLU A 44 -18.99 3.12 -0.72
N GLU A 45 -18.39 3.03 -1.92
CA GLU A 45 -17.73 1.81 -2.37
C GLU A 45 -16.45 1.52 -1.56
N ILE A 46 -15.69 2.57 -1.21
CA ILE A 46 -14.53 2.46 -0.32
C ILE A 46 -14.95 1.95 1.07
N GLU A 47 -15.96 2.56 1.68
CA GLU A 47 -16.45 2.18 3.01
C GLU A 47 -16.98 0.75 3.03
N ARG A 48 -17.75 0.36 2.01
CA ARG A 48 -18.22 -1.03 1.85
C ARG A 48 -17.08 -2.01 1.71
N ALA A 49 -16.05 -1.68 0.92
CA ALA A 49 -14.89 -2.55 0.77
C ALA A 49 -14.17 -2.77 2.11
N VAL A 50 -13.95 -1.70 2.87
CA VAL A 50 -13.33 -1.77 4.21
C VAL A 50 -14.18 -2.60 5.18
N ALA A 51 -15.51 -2.41 5.18
CA ALA A 51 -16.42 -3.18 6.02
C ALA A 51 -16.49 -4.68 5.67
N VAL A 52 -16.22 -5.04 4.42
CA VAL A 52 -16.09 -6.45 4.00
C VAL A 52 -14.75 -7.03 4.46
N ILE A 53 -13.66 -6.26 4.33
CA ILE A 53 -12.32 -6.70 4.74
C ILE A 53 -12.23 -6.87 6.26
N SER A 54 -12.83 -5.99 7.05
CA SER A 54 -12.78 -6.04 8.52
C SER A 54 -13.36 -7.34 9.11
N LYS A 55 -14.22 -8.04 8.37
CA LYS A 55 -14.81 -9.32 8.77
C LYS A 55 -13.93 -10.54 8.49
N GLN A 56 -12.78 -10.36 7.85
CA GLN A 56 -11.84 -11.44 7.56
C GLN A 56 -11.00 -11.77 8.80
N ALA A 57 -10.54 -13.03 8.90
CA ALA A 57 -9.74 -13.48 10.04
C ALA A 57 -8.38 -12.76 10.17
N SER A 58 -7.82 -12.26 9.07
CA SER A 58 -6.57 -11.49 9.04
C SER A 58 -6.71 -10.35 8.02
N PRO A 59 -7.32 -9.22 8.41
CA PRO A 59 -7.57 -8.12 7.50
C PRO A 59 -6.26 -7.38 7.17
N GLY A 60 -6.15 -6.89 5.94
CA GLY A 60 -5.02 -6.09 5.49
C GLY A 60 -5.39 -5.33 4.22
N LEU A 61 -4.78 -4.15 4.04
CA LEU A 61 -5.11 -3.24 2.94
C LEU A 61 -3.84 -2.81 2.20
N ILE A 62 -3.82 -2.96 0.88
CA ILE A 62 -2.84 -2.29 0.03
C ILE A 62 -3.61 -1.29 -0.83
N VAL A 63 -3.36 -0.01 -0.60
CA VAL A 63 -4.07 1.07 -1.31
C VAL A 63 -3.28 1.42 -2.57
N SER A 64 -3.90 1.21 -3.73
CA SER A 64 -3.31 1.62 -5.00
C SER A 64 -3.38 3.15 -5.18
N PRO A 65 -2.41 3.77 -5.88
CA PRO A 65 -2.53 5.16 -6.29
C PRO A 65 -3.79 5.35 -7.13
N SER A 66 -4.66 6.27 -6.70
CA SER A 66 -5.86 6.65 -7.46
C SER A 66 -6.30 8.06 -7.05
N PRO A 67 -6.85 8.87 -7.98
CA PRO A 67 -7.41 10.17 -7.65
C PRO A 67 -8.46 10.10 -6.55
N ILE A 68 -9.38 9.11 -6.60
CA ILE A 68 -10.43 8.99 -5.57
C ILE A 68 -9.85 8.71 -4.18
N ASN A 69 -8.87 7.80 -4.09
CA ASN A 69 -8.21 7.47 -2.84
C ASN A 69 -7.46 8.69 -2.27
N THR A 70 -6.87 9.49 -3.15
CA THR A 70 -6.08 10.68 -2.77
C THR A 70 -6.95 11.82 -2.28
N VAL A 71 -8.08 12.06 -2.95
CA VAL A 71 -9.08 13.06 -2.53
C VAL A 71 -9.73 12.64 -1.20
N ASN A 72 -10.04 11.36 -1.03
CA ASN A 72 -10.69 10.83 0.17
C ASN A 72 -9.72 10.27 1.23
N ARG A 73 -8.41 10.57 1.12
CA ARG A 73 -7.37 9.90 1.91
C ARG A 73 -7.59 9.94 3.41
N ARG A 74 -8.04 11.07 3.95
CA ARG A 74 -8.29 11.21 5.40
C ARG A 74 -9.38 10.25 5.85
N ARG A 75 -10.47 10.13 5.08
CA ARG A 75 -11.54 9.20 5.41
C ARG A 75 -11.08 7.76 5.27
N LEU A 76 -10.36 7.43 4.20
CA LEU A 76 -9.78 6.10 3.99
C LEU A 76 -8.82 5.69 5.12
N ILE A 77 -7.95 6.60 5.57
CA ILE A 77 -7.07 6.38 6.73
C ILE A 77 -7.92 6.17 8.00
N SER A 78 -8.90 7.03 8.25
CA SER A 78 -9.75 6.96 9.45
C SER A 78 -10.45 5.60 9.54
N ILE A 79 -11.15 5.18 8.48
CA ILE A 79 -11.90 3.91 8.50
C ILE A 79 -10.97 2.70 8.60
N ALA A 80 -9.77 2.72 8.01
CA ALA A 80 -8.80 1.65 8.17
C ALA A 80 -8.29 1.57 9.62
N ASN A 81 -7.97 2.72 10.21
CA ASN A 81 -7.48 2.82 11.58
C ASN A 81 -8.54 2.43 12.62
N GLU A 82 -9.78 2.91 12.47
CA GLU A 82 -10.93 2.59 13.32
C GLU A 82 -11.23 1.10 13.34
N ASN A 83 -11.12 0.43 12.19
CA ASN A 83 -11.32 -1.01 12.07
C ASN A 83 -10.06 -1.83 12.38
N ARG A 84 -8.97 -1.18 12.83
CA ARG A 84 -7.65 -1.78 13.10
C ARG A 84 -7.13 -2.65 11.95
N ILE A 85 -7.34 -2.20 10.72
CA ILE A 85 -6.86 -2.86 9.51
C ILE A 85 -5.48 -2.29 9.18
N PRO A 86 -4.40 -3.09 9.25
CA PRO A 86 -3.09 -2.66 8.80
C PRO A 86 -3.12 -2.31 7.31
N ALA A 87 -2.71 -1.09 6.96
CA ALA A 87 -2.82 -0.56 5.61
C ALA A 87 -1.49 0.04 5.11
N VAL A 88 -1.11 -0.31 3.89
CA VAL A 88 0.02 0.27 3.16
C VAL A 88 -0.49 1.21 2.08
N PHE A 89 -0.03 2.46 2.11
CA PHE A 89 -0.43 3.51 1.18
C PHE A 89 0.65 3.81 0.13
N PRO A 90 0.28 4.43 -1.01
CA PRO A 90 1.22 4.57 -2.13
C PRO A 90 2.19 5.75 -1.97
N PHE A 91 1.89 6.72 -1.12
CA PHE A 91 2.69 7.94 -1.00
C PHE A 91 2.95 8.31 0.46
N ARG A 92 4.16 8.80 0.72
CA ARG A 92 4.61 9.15 2.07
C ARG A 92 3.74 10.20 2.78
N PHE A 93 3.09 11.09 2.04
CA PHE A 93 2.18 12.08 2.63
C PHE A 93 0.98 11.46 3.36
N TYR A 94 0.59 10.21 3.06
CA TYR A 94 -0.47 9.52 3.82
C TYR A 94 -0.02 9.22 5.26
N VAL A 95 1.26 8.94 5.49
CA VAL A 95 1.83 8.64 6.82
C VAL A 95 1.71 9.85 7.73
N ARG A 96 1.99 11.05 7.18
CA ARG A 96 1.82 12.34 7.85
C ARG A 96 0.35 12.65 8.17
N ASP A 97 -0.56 12.18 7.33
CA ASP A 97 -2.01 12.26 7.56
C ASP A 97 -2.55 11.16 8.51
N GLY A 98 -1.68 10.33 9.10
CA GLY A 98 -2.04 9.34 10.12
C GLY A 98 -2.16 7.89 9.62
N ALA A 99 -1.80 7.60 8.37
CA ALA A 99 -1.72 6.23 7.88
C ALA A 99 -0.64 5.42 8.61
N LEU A 100 -0.84 4.11 8.76
CA LEU A 100 0.14 3.20 9.38
C LEU A 100 1.49 3.24 8.67
N MET A 101 1.50 3.03 7.35
CA MET A 101 2.72 3.07 6.55
C MET A 101 2.43 3.39 5.08
N ALA A 102 3.45 3.86 4.38
CA ALA A 102 3.39 4.05 2.94
C ALA A 102 4.69 3.62 2.29
N TYR A 103 4.59 3.05 1.09
CA TYR A 103 5.74 2.74 0.26
C TYR A 103 5.40 3.01 -1.20
N GLY A 104 6.19 3.86 -1.84
CA GLY A 104 6.03 4.18 -3.25
C GLY A 104 6.91 5.33 -3.69
N PHE A 105 6.71 5.76 -4.93
CA PHE A 105 7.55 6.81 -5.51
C PHE A 105 7.35 8.15 -4.80
N ASN A 106 8.40 8.95 -4.73
CA ASN A 106 8.30 10.33 -4.24
C ASN A 106 7.58 11.19 -5.30
N ALA A 107 6.33 11.57 -5.01
CA ALA A 107 5.51 12.35 -5.93
C ALA A 107 6.11 13.73 -6.24
N ALA A 108 6.71 14.40 -5.25
CA ALA A 108 7.35 15.70 -5.46
C ALA A 108 8.58 15.60 -6.38
N ASP A 109 9.36 14.52 -6.26
CA ASP A 109 10.48 14.24 -7.15
C ASP A 109 10.03 13.97 -8.58
N GLN A 110 8.97 13.17 -8.75
CA GLN A 110 8.37 12.95 -10.06
C GLN A 110 7.94 14.27 -10.72
N PHE A 111 7.26 15.16 -9.99
CA PHE A 111 6.87 16.46 -10.55
C PHE A 111 8.07 17.36 -10.91
N ARG A 112 9.14 17.36 -10.10
CA ARG A 112 10.37 18.09 -10.42
C ARG A 112 11.02 17.57 -11.71
N ARG A 113 11.06 16.24 -11.89
CA ARG A 113 11.58 15.61 -13.14
C ARG A 113 10.71 15.95 -14.34
N SER A 114 9.38 15.93 -14.18
CA SER A 114 8.45 16.35 -15.24
C SER A 114 8.67 17.81 -15.66
N ALA A 115 8.98 18.71 -14.71
CA ALA A 115 9.26 20.12 -15.03
C ALA A 115 10.46 20.29 -15.97
N ALA A 116 11.50 19.45 -15.82
CA ALA A 116 12.63 19.44 -16.74
C ALA A 116 12.21 19.03 -18.17
N TYR A 117 11.26 18.11 -18.32
CA TYR A 117 10.71 17.73 -19.63
C TYR A 117 9.92 18.88 -20.25
N VAL A 118 9.09 19.55 -19.45
CA VAL A 118 8.36 20.74 -19.91
C VAL A 118 9.33 21.81 -20.39
N ALA A 119 10.42 22.08 -19.66
CA ALA A 119 11.43 23.05 -20.08
C ALA A 119 12.07 22.68 -21.43
N ARG A 120 12.43 21.40 -21.64
CA ARG A 120 12.99 20.91 -22.91
C ARG A 120 12.03 21.07 -24.09
N ILE A 121 10.74 20.76 -23.88
CA ILE A 121 9.70 20.95 -24.89
C ILE A 121 9.55 22.44 -25.24
N LEU A 122 9.54 23.31 -24.23
CA LEU A 122 9.47 24.76 -24.44
C LEU A 122 10.72 25.31 -25.15
N GLN A 123 11.86 24.62 -25.06
CA GLN A 123 13.10 24.93 -25.79
C GLN A 123 13.13 24.35 -27.22
N GLY A 124 12.09 23.62 -27.65
CA GLY A 124 11.94 23.13 -29.02
C GLY A 124 12.22 21.65 -29.23
N GLU A 125 12.52 20.89 -28.18
CA GLU A 125 12.62 19.43 -28.29
C GLU A 125 11.24 18.81 -28.58
N LYS A 126 11.18 17.82 -29.48
CA LYS A 126 9.92 17.15 -29.83
C LYS A 126 9.53 16.18 -28.72
N PRO A 127 8.28 16.21 -28.21
CA PRO A 127 7.84 15.28 -27.16
C PRO A 127 8.02 13.79 -27.51
N GLY A 128 7.91 13.42 -28.79
CA GLY A 128 8.10 12.04 -29.26
C GLY A 128 9.55 11.53 -29.20
N ASP A 129 10.53 12.44 -29.13
CA ASP A 129 11.95 12.10 -29.03
C ASP A 129 12.41 12.02 -27.55
N LEU A 130 11.58 12.46 -26.61
CA LEU A 130 11.87 12.41 -25.19
C LEU A 130 11.63 11.00 -24.65
N PRO A 131 12.61 10.36 -23.97
CA PRO A 131 12.42 9.01 -23.46
C PRO A 131 11.41 8.99 -22.31
N VAL A 132 10.61 7.93 -22.21
CA VAL A 132 9.74 7.72 -21.05
C VAL A 132 10.60 7.52 -19.80
N GLN A 133 10.31 8.24 -18.72
CA GLN A 133 11.01 8.12 -17.45
C GLN A 133 10.23 7.26 -16.45
N ALA A 134 10.93 6.32 -15.84
CA ALA A 134 10.43 5.62 -14.65
C ALA A 134 10.76 6.43 -13.37
N PRO A 135 9.97 6.28 -12.30
CA PRO A 135 10.36 6.81 -11.00
C PRO A 135 11.69 6.19 -10.55
N SER A 136 12.56 7.00 -9.96
CA SER A 136 13.87 6.55 -9.47
C SER A 136 14.05 6.71 -7.97
N LEU A 137 13.19 7.49 -7.31
CA LEU A 137 13.16 7.65 -5.87
C LEU A 137 11.89 7.03 -5.29
N PHE A 138 12.07 6.02 -4.46
CA PHE A 138 11.03 5.37 -3.67
C PHE A 138 11.32 5.62 -2.20
N GLU A 139 10.27 5.83 -1.41
CA GLU A 139 10.40 6.11 0.01
C GLU A 139 9.46 5.21 0.82
N LEU A 140 9.95 4.72 1.96
CA LEU A 140 9.20 4.04 3.00
C LEU A 140 8.94 5.00 4.16
N GLY A 141 7.66 5.22 4.47
CA GLY A 141 7.24 5.95 5.67
C GLY A 141 6.50 5.03 6.65
N VAL A 142 6.77 5.17 7.94
CA VAL A 142 6.12 4.41 9.03
C VAL A 142 5.59 5.36 10.10
N ASN A 143 4.38 5.11 10.61
CA ASN A 143 3.77 5.85 11.70
C ASN A 143 3.71 4.99 12.97
N LEU A 144 4.62 5.25 13.92
CA LEU A 144 4.71 4.54 15.19
C LEU A 144 3.52 4.82 16.11
N ARG A 145 2.94 6.02 16.04
CA ARG A 145 1.72 6.38 16.79
C ARG A 145 0.55 5.50 16.37
N THR A 146 0.33 5.37 15.06
CA THR A 146 -0.73 4.54 14.49
C THR A 146 -0.46 3.06 14.79
N ALA A 147 0.77 2.59 14.63
CA ALA A 147 1.15 1.22 14.99
C ALA A 147 0.82 0.90 16.45
N LYS A 148 1.21 1.79 17.38
CA LYS A 148 0.92 1.65 18.82
C LYS A 148 -0.58 1.66 19.11
N ALA A 149 -1.35 2.55 18.49
CA ALA A 149 -2.81 2.61 18.65
C ALA A 149 -3.51 1.34 18.15
N MET A 150 -2.93 0.66 17.15
CA MET A 150 -3.39 -0.64 16.64
C MET A 150 -2.88 -1.84 17.46
N GLY A 151 -1.99 -1.64 18.44
CA GLY A 151 -1.35 -2.73 19.19
C GLY A 151 -0.30 -3.50 18.38
N LEU A 152 0.24 -2.89 17.32
CA LEU A 152 1.26 -3.49 16.45
C LEU A 152 2.66 -3.13 16.96
N THR A 153 3.55 -4.12 16.99
CA THR A 153 4.98 -3.90 17.20
C THR A 153 5.68 -3.91 15.85
N MET A 154 6.36 -2.82 15.50
CA MET A 154 7.05 -2.73 14.21
C MET A 154 8.42 -3.41 14.27
N PRO A 155 8.75 -4.30 13.31
CA PRO A 155 10.06 -4.93 13.27
C PRO A 155 11.17 -3.89 13.11
N GLN A 156 12.26 -4.05 13.85
CA GLN A 156 13.39 -3.11 13.80
C GLN A 156 14.00 -3.00 12.40
N SER A 157 14.02 -4.10 11.62
CA SER A 157 14.46 -4.08 10.23
C SER A 157 13.63 -3.15 9.35
N LEU A 158 12.33 -3.02 9.61
CA LEU A 158 11.44 -2.11 8.89
C LEU A 158 11.71 -0.65 9.27
N LEU A 159 11.97 -0.38 10.56
CA LEU A 159 12.27 0.97 11.04
C LEU A 159 13.63 1.46 10.53
N VAL A 160 14.64 0.59 10.50
CA VAL A 160 15.96 0.92 9.95
C VAL A 160 15.88 1.21 8.45
N ALA A 161 14.97 0.56 7.73
CA ALA A 161 14.77 0.79 6.30
C ALA A 161 13.86 1.99 5.97
N ALA A 162 13.21 2.61 6.97
CA ALA A 162 12.26 3.69 6.74
C ALA A 162 12.98 5.02 6.50
N ASP A 163 12.60 5.71 5.42
CA ASP A 163 13.06 7.07 5.10
C ASP A 163 12.37 8.13 5.96
N GLU A 164 11.20 7.81 6.53
CA GLU A 164 10.49 8.66 7.48
C GLU A 164 9.79 7.84 8.55
N ILE A 165 9.96 8.29 9.80
CA ILE A 165 9.25 7.76 10.96
C ILE A 165 8.47 8.91 11.58
N VAL A 166 7.16 8.71 11.74
CA VAL A 166 6.25 9.63 12.44
C VAL A 166 5.92 9.06 13.81
N GLU A 167 6.07 9.88 14.86
CA GLU A 167 5.88 9.50 16.27
C GLU A 167 4.68 10.19 16.94
#